data_AF-A0A7L3W9T7-F1
#
_entry.id   AF-A0A7L3W9T7-F1
#
_cell.length_a   1.000
_cell.length_b   1.000
_cell.length_c   1.000
_cell.angle_alpha   90.00
_cell.angle_beta   90.00
_cell.angle_gamma   90.00
#
_symmetry.space_group_name_H-M   'P 1'
#
loop_
_entity.id
_entity.type
_entity.pdbx_description
1 polymer ?
#
loop_
_entity_poly.entity_id
_entity_poly.type
_entity_poly.pdbx_seq_one_letter_code
_entity_poly.pdbx_strand_id
1 'polypeptide(L)'
;PLSALGAPQVGSYRDISLESLSLFRLLEPHIEILVLGTGDRVERLHPAVLKRMRECGIAVEVQDTPNACATFNFLTSEKRVAAAGLIPP
;
A
#
# COMPACT_ATOMS: atom_id res chain seq x y z
N PRO A 1 15.00 -21.23 -3.50
CA PRO A 1 14.96 -20.39 -2.28
C PRO A 1 14.38 -19.01 -2.60
N LEU A 2 13.18 -18.72 -2.09
CA LEU A 2 12.42 -17.47 -2.32
C LEU A 2 13.02 -16.23 -1.63
N SER A 3 14.31 -16.26 -1.27
CA SER A 3 14.97 -15.30 -0.38
C SER A 3 15.52 -14.04 -1.08
N ALA A 4 15.11 -13.75 -2.32
CA ALA A 4 15.65 -12.62 -3.09
C ALA A 4 14.60 -11.85 -3.93
N LEU A 5 13.31 -11.95 -3.60
CA LEU A 5 12.37 -10.90 -3.99
C LEU A 5 12.61 -9.73 -3.02
N GLY A 6 13.66 -8.94 -3.31
CA GLY A 6 13.94 -7.72 -2.59
C GLY A 6 12.67 -6.89 -2.56
N ALA A 7 12.16 -6.60 -1.36
CA ALA A 7 11.10 -5.63 -1.21
C ALA A 7 11.54 -4.37 -1.98
N PRO A 8 10.69 -3.81 -2.85
CA PRO A 8 11.03 -2.60 -3.57
C PRO A 8 11.49 -1.56 -2.54
N GLN A 9 12.70 -1.04 -2.74
CA GLN A 9 13.35 -0.13 -1.80
C GLN A 9 12.66 1.23 -1.91
N VAL A 10 11.48 1.36 -1.31
CA VAL A 10 10.68 2.58 -1.27
C VAL A 10 11.19 3.41 -0.11
N GLY A 11 12.03 4.41 -0.39
CA GLY A 11 12.54 5.35 0.60
C GLY A 11 11.68 6.61 0.71
N SER A 12 10.88 6.90 -0.33
CA SER A 12 9.98 8.05 -0.41
C SER A 12 8.74 7.73 -1.23
N TYR A 13 7.69 8.55 -1.10
CA TYR A 13 6.46 8.42 -1.89
C TYR A 13 6.73 8.47 -3.41
N ARG A 14 7.85 9.07 -3.82
CA ARG A 14 8.29 9.15 -5.21
C ARG A 14 8.68 7.79 -5.80
N ASP A 15 9.04 6.84 -4.95
CA ASP A 15 9.39 5.47 -5.36
C ASP A 15 8.14 4.57 -5.47
N ILE A 16 6.96 5.10 -5.14
CA ILE A 16 5.69 4.39 -5.29
C ILE A 16 5.32 4.35 -6.77
N SER A 17 5.31 3.15 -7.32
CA SER A 17 5.07 2.83 -8.71
C SER A 17 4.24 1.54 -8.82
N LEU A 18 3.83 1.19 -10.03
CA LEU A 18 3.15 -0.08 -10.29
C LEU A 18 3.99 -1.29 -9.89
N GLU A 19 5.29 -1.18 -10.10
CA GLU A 19 6.23 -2.25 -9.79
C GLU A 19 6.44 -2.37 -8.28
N SER A 20 6.57 -1.26 -7.57
CA SER A 20 6.71 -1.33 -6.11
C SER A 20 5.44 -1.76 -5.39
N LEU A 21 4.25 -1.54 -5.98
CA LEU A 21 2.99 -2.08 -5.46
C LEU A 21 2.64 -3.49 -5.98
N SER A 22 3.47 -4.05 -6.87
CA SER A 22 3.15 -5.33 -7.53
C SER A 22 2.99 -6.49 -6.55
N LEU A 23 3.73 -6.47 -5.44
CA LEU A 23 3.74 -7.51 -4.42
C LEU A 23 2.37 -7.69 -3.74
N PHE A 24 1.60 -6.61 -3.61
CA PHE A 24 0.31 -6.64 -2.93
C PHE A 24 -0.73 -7.44 -3.71
N ARG A 25 -0.54 -7.57 -5.02
CA ARG A 25 -1.40 -8.39 -5.91
C ARG A 25 -1.11 -9.89 -5.77
N LEU A 26 -0.04 -10.26 -5.08
CA LEU A 26 0.38 -11.65 -4.89
C LEU A 26 0.02 -12.17 -3.49
N LEU A 27 -0.59 -11.33 -2.65
CA LEU A 27 -0.98 -11.72 -1.30
C LEU A 27 -2.22 -12.62 -1.33
N GLU A 28 -2.20 -13.64 -0.47
CA GLU A 28 -3.31 -14.56 -0.24
C GLU A 28 -3.73 -14.51 1.25
N PRO A 29 -5.03 -14.37 1.56
CA PRO A 29 -6.14 -14.13 0.62
C PRO A 29 -6.01 -12.80 -0.13
N HIS A 30 -6.59 -12.72 -1.32
CA HIS A 30 -6.58 -11.52 -2.15
C HIS A 30 -7.08 -10.29 -1.36
N ILE A 31 -6.21 -9.28 -1.23
CA ILE A 31 -6.55 -8.07 -0.46
C ILE A 31 -7.58 -7.22 -1.20
N GLU A 32 -8.47 -6.59 -0.44
CA GLU A 32 -9.50 -5.70 -0.99
C GLU A 32 -9.07 -4.23 -0.89
N ILE A 33 -8.22 -3.91 0.08
CA ILE A 33 -7.80 -2.54 0.39
C ILE A 33 -6.33 -2.49 0.79
N LEU A 34 -5.63 -1.52 0.22
CA LEU A 34 -4.26 -1.16 0.55
C LEU A 34 -4.24 0.26 1.13
N VAL A 35 -3.83 0.37 2.39
CA VAL A 35 -3.62 1.66 3.05
C VAL A 35 -2.16 2.08 2.84
N LEU A 36 -1.93 3.21 2.17
CA LEU A 36 -0.60 3.75 1.89
C LEU A 36 -0.30 4.97 2.76
N GLY A 37 0.67 4.84 3.65
CA GLY A 37 1.24 5.93 4.44
C GLY A 37 2.42 6.56 3.69
N THR A 38 2.34 7.86 3.41
CA THR A 38 3.31 8.59 2.58
C THR A 38 4.34 9.42 3.37
N GLY A 39 4.47 9.15 4.68
CA GLY A 39 5.35 9.88 5.60
C GLY A 39 4.58 10.90 6.44
N ASP A 40 5.18 12.05 6.71
CA ASP A 40 4.59 13.12 7.55
C ASP A 40 3.34 13.79 6.97
N ARG A 41 3.07 13.62 5.68
CA ARG A 41 1.97 14.29 4.98
C ARG A 41 1.42 13.41 3.89
N VAL A 42 0.17 13.68 3.51
CA VAL A 42 -0.47 13.05 2.36
C VAL A 42 0.19 13.54 1.08
N GLU A 43 0.81 12.63 0.34
CA GLU A 43 1.40 12.91 -0.96
C GLU A 43 0.54 12.36 -2.10
N ARG A 44 0.58 13.02 -3.27
CA ARG A 44 -0.21 12.58 -4.43
C ARG A 44 0.52 11.48 -5.18
N LEU A 45 -0.13 10.33 -5.31
CA LEU A 45 0.33 9.26 -6.18
C LEU A 45 -0.06 9.50 -7.65
N HIS A 46 0.73 8.95 -8.56
CA HIS A 46 0.44 9.03 -9.98
C HIS A 46 -0.91 8.34 -10.29
N PRO A 47 -1.87 8.98 -10.98
CA PRO A 47 -3.21 8.42 -11.19
C PRO A 47 -3.23 7.05 -11.87
N ALA A 48 -2.25 6.77 -12.74
CA ALA A 48 -2.09 5.47 -13.37
C ALA A 48 -1.86 4.34 -12.35
N VAL A 49 -1.14 4.62 -11.25
CA VAL A 49 -0.89 3.64 -10.18
C VAL A 49 -2.21 3.27 -9.50
N LEU A 50 -2.97 4.28 -9.08
CA LEU A 50 -4.28 4.09 -8.45
C LEU A 50 -5.26 3.36 -9.36
N LYS A 51 -5.29 3.73 -10.65
CA LYS A 51 -6.14 3.08 -11.66
C LYS A 51 -5.81 1.60 -11.80
N ARG A 52 -4.53 1.24 -11.91
CA ARG A 52 -4.12 -0.17 -12.05
C ARG A 52 -4.45 -1.01 -10.83
N MET A 53 -4.24 -0.48 -9.62
CA MET A 53 -4.60 -1.19 -8.39
C MET A 53 -6.11 -1.47 -8.34
N ARG A 54 -6.92 -0.47 -8.72
CA ARG A 54 -8.37 -0.63 -8.82
C ARG A 54 -8.78 -1.67 -9.87
N GLU A 55 -8.12 -1.70 -11.03
CA GLU A 55 -8.34 -2.74 -12.05
C GLU A 55 -7.99 -4.14 -11.54
N CYS A 56 -7.06 -4.26 -10.59
CA CYS A 56 -6.76 -5.50 -9.88
C CYS A 56 -7.72 -5.81 -8.72
N GLY A 57 -8.79 -5.02 -8.52
CA GLY A 57 -9.74 -5.23 -7.42
C GLY A 57 -9.24 -4.74 -6.05
N ILE A 58 -8.16 -3.95 -6.01
CA ILE A 58 -7.58 -3.42 -4.78
C ILE A 58 -7.87 -1.91 -4.68
N ALA A 59 -8.65 -1.51 -3.69
CA ALA A 59 -8.83 -0.10 -3.34
C ALA A 59 -7.54 0.43 -2.69
N VAL A 60 -7.16 1.67 -3.00
CA VAL A 60 -5.98 2.32 -2.40
C VAL A 60 -6.40 3.58 -1.67
N GLU A 61 -6.13 3.64 -0.37
CA GLU A 61 -6.31 4.82 0.46
C GLU A 61 -4.94 5.43 0.78
N VAL A 62 -4.74 6.70 0.44
CA VAL A 62 -3.46 7.40 0.65
C VAL A 62 -3.62 8.39 1.80
N GLN A 63 -2.78 8.26 2.82
CA GLN A 63 -2.77 9.08 4.03
C GLN A 63 -1.33 9.45 4.42
N ASP A 64 -1.16 10.34 5.38
CA ASP A 64 0.08 10.39 6.18
C ASP A 64 0.19 9.09 6.99
N THR A 65 1.42 8.73 7.36
CA THR A 65 1.72 7.44 7.98
C THR A 65 1.03 7.23 9.33
N PRO A 66 0.96 8.22 10.25
CA PRO A 66 0.19 8.07 11.49
C PRO A 66 -1.28 7.72 11.26
N ASN A 67 -1.96 8.40 10.34
CA ASN A 67 -3.36 8.13 10.02
C ASN A 67 -3.51 6.77 9.30
N ALA A 68 -2.59 6.42 8.40
CA ALA A 68 -2.57 5.12 7.72
C ALA A 68 -2.49 3.95 8.71
N CYS A 69 -1.64 4.07 9.75
CA CYS A 69 -1.55 3.09 10.81
C CYS A 69 -2.89 2.90 11.54
N ALA A 70 -3.57 4.00 11.89
CA ALA A 70 -4.86 3.95 12.57
C ALA A 70 -5.94 3.27 11.70
N THR A 71 -6.01 3.64 10.42
CA THR A 71 -6.94 3.05 9.45
C THR A 71 -6.68 1.56 9.26
N PHE A 72 -5.43 1.15 9.10
CA PHE A 72 -5.07 -0.27 8.99
C PHE A 72 -5.46 -1.07 10.23
N ASN A 73 -5.18 -0.54 11.42
CA ASN A 73 -5.58 -1.18 12.68
C ASN A 73 -7.11 -1.32 12.79
N PHE A 74 -7.86 -0.31 12.37
CA PHE A 74 -9.31 -0.37 12.34
C PHE A 74 -9.81 -1.46 11.37
N LEU A 75 -9.33 -1.47 10.13
CA LEU A 75 -9.74 -2.45 9.12
C LEU A 75 -9.41 -3.89 9.54
N THR A 76 -8.24 -4.10 10.13
CA THR A 76 -7.84 -5.43 10.65
C THR A 76 -8.70 -5.85 11.85
N SER A 77 -9.09 -4.92 12.72
CA SER A 77 -10.03 -5.21 13.83
C SER A 77 -11.41 -5.65 13.33
N GLU A 78 -11.85 -5.11 12.19
CA GLU A 78 -13.07 -5.50 11.47
C GLU A 78 -12.89 -6.77 10.63
N LYS A 79 -11.74 -7.46 10.74
CA LYS A 79 -11.40 -8.68 9.97
C LYS A 79 -11.49 -8.49 8.46
N ARG A 80 -11.26 -7.26 7.96
CA ARG A 80 -11.14 -6.99 6.53
C ARG A 80 -9.83 -7.57 5.99
N VAL A 81 -9.85 -7.97 4.72
CA VAL A 81 -8.62 -8.40 4.03
C VAL A 81 -7.87 -7.16 3.53
N ALA A 82 -7.06 -6.58 4.43
CA ALA A 82 -6.34 -5.33 4.20
C ALA A 82 -4.81 -5.54 4.25
N ALA A 83 -4.08 -4.71 3.52
CA ALA A 83 -2.63 -4.55 3.67
C ALA A 83 -2.26 -3.08 3.88
N ALA A 84 -1.04 -2.84 4.34
CA ALA A 84 -0.49 -1.49 4.46
C ALA A 84 0.92 -1.39 3.88
N GLY A 85 1.21 -0.26 3.24
CA GLY A 85 2.56 0.17 2.86
C GLY A 85 2.86 1.51 3.52
N LEU A 86 3.81 1.53 4.45
CA LEU A 86 4.02 2.67 5.35
C LEU A 86 5.44 3.21 5.18
N ILE A 87 5.56 4.44 4.71
CA ILE A 87 6.83 5.17 4.65
C ILE A 87 7.04 5.85 6.02
N PRO A 88 8.15 5.60 6.72
CA PRO A 88 8.45 6.31 7.96
C PRO A 88 8.51 7.85 7.73
N PRO A 89 8.14 8.65 8.73
CA PRO A 89 8.38 10.10 8.68
C PRO A 89 9.87 10.45 8.57
#